data_AF-A0A1F2T183-F1
#
_entry.id   AF-A0A1F2T183-F1
#
_cell.length_a   1.000
_cell.length_b   1.000
_cell.length_c   1.000
_cell.angle_alpha   90.00
_cell.angle_beta   90.00
_cell.angle_gamma   90.00
#
_symmetry.space_group_name_H-M   'P 1'
#
loop_
_entity.id
_entity.type
_entity.pdbx_description
1 polymer ?
#
loop_
_entity_poly.entity_id
_entity_poly.type
_entity_poly.pdbx_seq_one_letter_code
_entity_poly.pdbx_strand_id
1 'polypeptide(L)'
;MAKTPTATRALDLKTLEEQLRGTKAIGFFTKIALKNQVDDLLDRFREYYKGKAQLTMMELRRSYDLLMMKVLSLLQDEDQTLASAIVSSREAIWGLLADPTTFATLQS
;
A
#
# COMPACT_ATOMS: atom_id res chain seq x y z
N MET A 1 10.11 17.09 -30.96
CA MET A 1 9.28 16.00 -30.42
C MET A 1 9.48 15.97 -28.92
N ALA A 2 8.60 16.61 -28.16
CA ALA A 2 8.70 16.65 -26.70
C ALA A 2 8.14 15.34 -26.14
N LYS A 3 9.02 14.49 -25.58
CA LYS A 3 8.61 13.38 -24.74
C LYS A 3 8.26 13.98 -23.38
N THR A 4 6.98 14.07 -23.08
CA THR A 4 6.46 14.37 -21.74
C THR A 4 7.14 13.44 -20.75
N PRO A 5 7.76 13.95 -19.67
CA PRO A 5 8.27 13.08 -18.63
C PRO A 5 7.05 12.45 -17.98
N THR A 6 6.88 11.15 -18.21
CA THR A 6 5.95 10.30 -17.49
C THR A 6 6.11 10.63 -16.02
N ALA A 7 5.08 11.22 -15.43
CA ALA A 7 5.00 11.45 -14.00
C ALA A 7 5.54 10.19 -13.32
N THR A 8 6.62 10.35 -12.57
CA THR A 8 7.22 9.33 -11.72
C THR A 8 6.06 8.65 -11.02
N ARG A 9 5.66 7.47 -11.51
CA ARG A 9 4.50 6.75 -10.98
C ARG A 9 4.90 6.45 -9.55
N ALA A 10 4.30 7.18 -8.61
CA ALA A 10 4.30 6.82 -7.22
C ALA A 10 4.07 5.31 -7.17
N LEU A 11 4.95 4.59 -6.48
CA LEU A 11 4.97 3.13 -6.41
C LEU A 11 3.53 2.62 -6.34
N ASP A 12 3.06 2.09 -7.46
CA ASP A 12 1.75 1.45 -7.58
C ASP A 12 1.72 0.34 -6.52
N LEU A 13 0.64 0.23 -5.76
CA LEU A 13 0.43 -0.82 -4.76
C LEU A 13 0.76 -2.21 -5.32
N LYS A 14 0.51 -2.43 -6.61
CA LYS A 14 0.87 -3.66 -7.31
C LYS A 14 2.39 -3.85 -7.42
N THR A 15 3.14 -2.80 -7.74
CA THR A 15 4.60 -2.82 -7.74
C THR A 15 5.13 -3.09 -6.34
N LEU A 16 4.50 -2.51 -5.32
CA LEU A 16 4.86 -2.75 -3.93
C LEU A 16 4.64 -4.23 -3.56
N GLU A 17 3.50 -4.80 -3.93
CA GLU A 17 3.19 -6.22 -3.70
C GLU A 17 4.17 -7.15 -4.44
N GLU A 18 4.55 -6.83 -5.68
CA GLU A 18 5.54 -7.58 -6.46
C GLU A 18 6.94 -7.52 -5.83
N GLN A 19 7.38 -6.34 -5.39
CA GLN A 19 8.66 -6.17 -4.69
C GLN A 19 8.67 -6.90 -3.34
N LEU A 20 7.58 -6.81 -2.58
CA LEU A 20 7.43 -7.56 -1.33
C LEU A 20 7.38 -9.08 -1.57
N ARG A 21 6.83 -9.55 -2.69
CA ARG A 21 6.90 -10.97 -3.07
C ARG A 21 8.31 -11.39 -3.50
N GLY A 22 9.04 -10.53 -4.20
CA GLY A 22 10.38 -10.79 -4.70
C GLY A 22 11.49 -10.70 -3.65
N THR A 23 11.30 -9.90 -2.59
CA THR A 23 12.36 -9.69 -1.59
C THR A 23 12.64 -10.97 -0.79
N LYS A 24 13.93 -11.31 -0.64
CA LYS A 24 14.36 -12.43 0.21
C LYS A 24 14.40 -12.06 1.69
N ALA A 25 14.28 -10.77 2.01
CA ALA A 25 14.25 -10.22 3.35
C ALA A 25 13.10 -10.75 4.21
N ILE A 26 12.02 -11.21 3.57
CA ILE A 26 10.80 -11.63 4.24
C ILE A 26 10.57 -13.13 3.98
N GLY A 27 10.45 -13.92 5.06
CA GLY A 27 10.08 -15.33 4.98
C GLY A 27 8.70 -15.55 4.34
N PHE A 28 8.50 -16.69 3.67
CA PHE A 28 7.27 -17.01 2.93
C PHE A 28 5.97 -16.81 3.74
N PHE A 29 5.96 -17.21 5.02
CA PHE A 29 4.81 -17.00 5.91
C PHE A 29 4.50 -15.52 6.17
N THR A 30 5.54 -14.70 6.34
CA THR A 30 5.38 -13.26 6.56
C THR A 30 4.87 -12.56 5.30
N LYS A 31 5.26 -13.03 4.11
CA LYS A 31 4.69 -12.54 2.83
C LYS A 31 3.20 -12.82 2.72
N ILE A 32 2.75 -14.02 3.08
CA ILE A 32 1.32 -14.37 3.08
C ILE A 32 0.55 -13.52 4.09
N ALA A 33 1.07 -13.36 5.31
CA ALA A 33 0.44 -12.53 6.33
C ALA A 33 0.31 -11.06 5.88
N LEU A 34 1.34 -10.52 5.24
CA LEU A 34 1.32 -9.17 4.66
C LEU A 34 0.27 -9.05 3.56
N LYS A 35 0.19 -10.01 2.65
CA LYS A 35 -0.83 -10.03 1.60
C LYS A 35 -2.24 -9.97 2.19
N ASN A 36 -2.54 -10.84 3.15
CA ASN A 36 -3.85 -10.87 3.79
C ASN A 36 -4.19 -9.53 4.45
N GLN A 37 -3.22 -8.88 5.12
CA GLN A 37 -3.47 -7.58 5.75
C GLN A 37 -3.66 -6.44 4.73
N VAL A 38 -2.99 -6.50 3.57
CA VAL A 38 -3.24 -5.57 2.46
C VAL A 38 -4.65 -5.80 1.90
N ASP A 39 -5.04 -7.05 1.66
CA ASP A 39 -6.38 -7.39 1.17
C ASP A 39 -7.46 -6.92 2.15
N ASP A 40 -7.29 -7.17 3.45
CA ASP A 40 -8.21 -6.70 4.51
C ASP A 40 -8.33 -5.17 4.54
N LEU A 41 -7.23 -4.45 4.33
CA LEU A 41 -7.24 -3.00 4.25
C LEU A 41 -8.05 -2.54 3.04
N LEU A 42 -7.80 -3.11 1.85
CA LEU A 42 -8.53 -2.78 0.63
C LEU A 42 -10.03 -3.09 0.74
N ASP A 43 -10.39 -4.18 1.41
CA ASP A 43 -11.79 -4.52 1.68
C ASP A 43 -12.47 -3.48 2.58
N ARG A 44 -11.78 -2.96 3.61
CA ARG A 44 -12.32 -1.85 4.43
C ARG A 44 -12.55 -0.58 3.63
N PHE A 45 -11.63 -0.21 2.72
CA PHE A 45 -11.84 0.93 1.81
C PHE A 45 -13.04 0.68 0.88
N ARG A 46 -13.17 -0.54 0.36
CA ARG A 46 -14.29 -0.94 -0.49
C ARG A 46 -15.62 -0.84 0.25
N GLU A 47 -15.70 -1.29 1.50
CA GLU A 47 -16.90 -1.18 2.32
C GLU A 47 -17.24 0.28 2.67
N TYR A 48 -16.23 1.09 2.95
CA TYR A 48 -16.37 2.53 3.19
C TYR A 48 -16.97 3.25 1.97
N TYR A 49 -16.40 3.06 0.78
CA TYR A 49 -16.91 3.70 -0.44
C TYR A 49 -18.26 3.14 -0.90
N LYS A 50 -18.61 1.90 -0.52
CA LYS A 50 -19.96 1.35 -0.75
C LYS A 50 -20.98 1.84 0.28
N GLY A 51 -20.59 2.64 1.26
CA GLY A 51 -21.45 3.11 2.35
C GLY A 51 -21.96 1.99 3.26
N LYS A 52 -21.29 0.82 3.25
CA LYS A 52 -21.71 -0.37 4.01
C LYS A 52 -21.09 -0.44 5.41
N ALA A 53 -19.95 0.22 5.60
CA ALA A 53 -19.25 0.25 6.88
C ALA A 53 -19.52 1.55 7.63
N GLN A 54 -19.67 1.47 8.96
CA GLN A 54 -19.58 2.63 9.85
C GLN A 54 -18.12 3.06 10.09
N LEU A 55 -17.25 2.82 9.12
CA LEU A 55 -15.86 3.23 9.17
C LEU A 55 -15.75 4.70 8.75
N THR A 56 -14.82 5.40 9.39
CA THR A 56 -14.43 6.77 9.03
C THR A 56 -13.14 6.76 8.23
N MET A 57 -12.90 7.80 7.44
CA MET A 57 -11.62 7.99 6.74
C MET A 57 -10.42 7.98 7.71
N MET A 58 -10.64 8.46 8.94
CA MET A 58 -9.62 8.44 10.00
C MET A 58 -9.27 7.01 10.46
N GLU A 59 -10.24 6.11 10.55
CA GLU A 59 -10.00 4.71 10.90
C GLU A 59 -9.29 3.94 9.77
N LEU A 60 -9.60 4.27 8.51
CA LEU A 60 -8.88 3.76 7.35
C LEU A 60 -7.43 4.24 7.36
N ARG A 61 -7.21 5.53 7.65
CA ARG A 61 -5.86 6.11 7.80
C ARG A 61 -5.06 5.40 8.88
N ARG A 62 -5.66 5.19 10.04
CA ARG A 62 -5.04 4.46 11.14
C ARG A 62 -4.67 3.03 10.75
N SER A 63 -5.57 2.32 10.07
CA SER A 63 -5.34 0.94 9.63
C SER A 63 -4.18 0.87 8.62
N TYR A 64 -4.13 1.83 7.69
CA TYR A 64 -3.04 2.01 6.74
C TYR A 64 -1.70 2.28 7.43
N ASP A 65 -1.65 3.26 8.35
CA ASP A 65 -0.42 3.63 9.05
C ASP A 65 0.14 2.47 9.90
N LEU A 66 -0.73 1.69 10.55
CA LEU A 66 -0.34 0.49 11.28
C LEU A 66 0.26 -0.59 10.38
N LEU A 67 -0.34 -0.82 9.20
CA LEU A 67 0.20 -1.75 8.22
C LEU A 67 1.58 -1.29 7.73
N MET A 68 1.73 -0.01 7.40
CA MET A 68 3.02 0.56 6.98
C MET A 68 4.09 0.43 8.06
N MET A 69 3.75 0.69 9.32
CA MET A 69 4.68 0.51 10.45
C MET A 69 5.14 -0.95 10.58
N LYS A 70 4.21 -1.91 10.45
CA LYS A 70 4.54 -3.33 10.47
C LYS A 70 5.47 -3.72 9.32
N VAL A 71 5.17 -3.26 8.10
CA VAL A 71 6.02 -3.51 6.92
C VAL A 71 7.44 -2.97 7.14
N LEU A 72 7.57 -1.74 7.62
CA LEU A 72 8.88 -1.13 7.88
C LEU A 72 9.66 -1.88 8.97
N SER A 73 8.99 -2.29 10.05
CA SER A 73 9.62 -3.09 11.11
C SER A 73 10.15 -4.44 10.61
N LEU A 74 9.57 -5.00 9.55
CA LEU A 74 10.03 -6.25 8.95
C LEU A 74 11.20 -6.05 7.98
N LEU A 75 11.29 -4.86 7.38
CA LEU A 75 12.29 -4.54 6.36
C LEU A 75 13.53 -3.81 6.93
N GLN A 76 13.40 -3.14 8.07
CA GLN A 76 14.48 -2.29 8.62
C GLN A 76 15.81 -3.04 8.81
N ASP A 77 15.76 -4.33 9.13
CA ASP A 77 16.93 -5.15 9.43
C ASP A 77 17.51 -5.84 8.18
N GLU A 78 16.69 -6.06 7.15
CA GLU A 78 17.00 -6.96 6.03
C GLU A 78 17.00 -6.26 4.65
N ASP A 79 16.26 -5.16 4.49
CA ASP A 79 16.09 -4.43 3.22
C ASP A 79 15.79 -2.94 3.44
N GLN A 80 16.82 -2.21 3.87
CA GLN A 80 16.74 -0.77 4.15
C GLN A 80 16.40 0.06 2.90
N THR A 81 16.80 -0.40 1.71
CA THR A 81 16.46 0.27 0.45
C THR A 81 14.96 0.23 0.19
N LEU A 82 14.33 -0.96 0.35
CA LEU A 82 12.89 -1.09 0.21
C LEU A 82 12.14 -0.34 1.33
N ALA A 83 12.64 -0.38 2.57
CA ALA A 83 12.07 0.38 3.68
C ALA A 83 12.06 1.89 3.39
N SER A 84 13.17 2.44 2.88
CA SER A 84 13.27 3.85 2.48
C SER A 84 12.29 4.20 1.36
N ALA A 85 12.21 3.36 0.32
CA ALA A 85 11.27 3.56 -0.79
C ALA A 85 9.80 3.57 -0.33
N ILE A 86 9.44 2.71 0.63
CA ILE A 86 8.11 2.67 1.24
C ILE A 86 7.81 3.94 2.01
N VAL A 87 8.75 4.41 2.85
CA VAL A 87 8.58 5.67 3.59
C VAL A 87 8.34 6.83 2.62
N SER A 88 9.15 6.94 1.57
CA SER A 88 9.03 8.00 0.57
C SER A 88 7.71 7.95 -0.22
N SER A 89 7.12 6.76 -0.37
CA SER A 89 5.89 6.57 -1.13
C SER A 89 4.62 6.56 -0.27
N ARG A 90 4.75 6.62 1.07
CA ARG A 90 3.63 6.44 2.00
C ARG A 90 2.48 7.40 1.74
N GLU A 91 2.74 8.69 1.62
CA GLU A 91 1.66 9.66 1.42
C GLU A 91 1.06 9.57 0.01
N ALA A 92 1.85 9.19 -0.98
CA ALA A 92 1.36 8.99 -2.33
C ALA A 92 0.42 7.76 -2.41
N ILE A 93 0.79 6.64 -1.77
CA ILE A 93 -0.07 5.45 -1.67
C ILE A 93 -1.37 5.79 -0.92
N TRP A 94 -1.28 6.54 0.19
CA TRP A 94 -2.47 7.01 0.89
C TRP A 94 -3.37 7.84 -0.02
N GLY A 95 -2.82 8.79 -0.78
CA GLY A 95 -3.59 9.62 -1.71
C GLY A 95 -4.35 8.78 -2.74
N LEU A 96 -3.75 7.70 -3.24
CA LEU A 96 -4.41 6.77 -4.17
C LEU A 96 -5.55 5.96 -3.53
N LEU A 97 -5.39 5.60 -2.25
CA LEU A 97 -6.40 4.84 -1.51
C LEU A 97 -7.55 5.71 -1.00
N ALA A 98 -7.26 6.96 -0.59
CA ALA A 98 -8.21 7.88 0.02
C ALA A 98 -9.08 8.62 -1.00
N ASP A 99 -8.68 8.66 -2.28
CA ASP A 99 -9.51 9.16 -3.37
C ASP A 99 -10.34 8.01 -3.98
N PRO A 100 -11.69 8.12 -4.00
CA PRO A 100 -12.57 7.07 -4.52
C PRO A 100 -12.39 6.80 -6.02
N THR A 101 -12.01 7.83 -6.80
CA THR A 101 -11.80 7.74 -8.25
C THR A 101 -10.55 6.92 -8.53
N THR A 102 -9.44 7.26 -7.88
CA THR A 102 -8.20 6.49 -8.03
C THR A 102 -8.33 5.10 -7.45
N PHE A 103 -9.00 4.95 -6.30
CA PHE A 103 -9.24 3.64 -5.69
C PHE A 103 -10.06 2.73 -6.62
N ALA A 104 -11.07 3.24 -7.31
CA ALA A 104 -11.83 2.46 -8.29
C ALA A 104 -10.96 1.92 -9.43
N THR A 105 -9.93 2.66 -9.87
CA THR A 105 -8.97 2.18 -10.89
C THR A 105 -8.03 1.09 -10.39
N LEU A 106 -7.90 0.91 -9.08
CA LEU A 106 -7.12 -0.17 -8.47
C LEU A 106 -7.93 -1.47 -8.32
N GLN A 107 -9.27 -1.39 -8.44
CA GLN A 107 -10.18 -2.54 -8.35
C GLN A 107 -10.58 -3.12 -9.72
N SER A 108 -10.21 -2.45 -10.81
CA SER A 108 -10.57 -2.82 -12.18
C SER A 108 -9.75 -3.98 -12.75
#